data_AF-A0A820P087-F1
#
_entry.id   AF-A0A820P087-F1
#
_cell.length_a   1.000
_cell.length_b   1.000
_cell.length_c   1.000
_cell.angle_alpha   90.00
_cell.angle_beta   90.00
_cell.angle_gamma   90.00
#
_symmetry.space_group_name_H-M   'P 1'
#
loop_
_entity.id
_entity.type
_entity.pdbx_description
1 polymer ?
#
loop_
_entity_poly.entity_id
_entity_poly.type
_entity_poly.pdbx_seq_one_letter_code
_entity_poly.pdbx_strand_id
1 'polypeptide(L)'
;MNQQLSIESQLLSKLIDNLNAEIVLGTIQNIHEAAEWLRYTYLYIRMRKQPQLYGISNESLQIDNTLLQRRLDLIHSAAIQLDKNHLIHYDRKTGNFQMTEHGRIASYYYCTHETISMYNKLLKPTLNEIELFRIFSLSSEFRHITVREEEKLELKKIN
;
A
#
# COMPACT_ATOMS: atom_id res chain seq x y z
N MET A 1 21.81 10.39 -24.21
CA MET A 1 20.59 10.47 -23.39
C MET A 1 20.18 11.91 -23.28
N ASN A 2 19.11 12.33 -23.95
CA ASN A 2 18.56 13.67 -23.78
C ASN A 2 17.79 13.70 -22.45
N GLN A 3 18.01 14.69 -21.59
CA GLN A 3 17.40 14.85 -20.26
C GLN A 3 15.90 15.22 -20.33
N GLN A 4 15.12 14.51 -21.15
CA GLN A 4 13.72 14.83 -21.46
C GLN A 4 12.71 14.06 -20.60
N LEU A 5 13.12 13.01 -19.90
CA LEU A 5 12.25 12.23 -19.03
C LEU A 5 12.02 12.98 -17.71
N SER A 6 10.79 13.44 -17.51
CA SER A 6 10.38 14.06 -16.25
C SER A 6 10.28 13.01 -15.14
N ILE A 7 10.81 13.33 -13.96
CA ILE A 7 10.76 12.45 -12.79
C ILE A 7 9.38 12.58 -12.12
N GLU A 8 8.62 11.49 -12.08
CA GLU A 8 7.28 11.42 -11.47
C GLU A 8 7.23 10.56 -10.20
N SER A 9 6.21 10.79 -9.37
CA SER A 9 6.03 10.04 -8.12
C SER A 9 5.34 8.71 -8.36
N GLN A 10 5.90 7.63 -7.80
CA GLN A 10 5.30 6.29 -7.81
C GLN A 10 4.63 5.93 -6.47
N LEU A 11 4.63 6.85 -5.50
CA LEU A 11 4.15 6.60 -4.14
C LEU A 11 2.69 6.12 -4.10
N LEU A 12 1.85 6.56 -5.04
CA LEU A 12 0.42 6.20 -5.07
C LEU A 12 0.21 4.67 -5.11
N SER A 13 1.06 3.94 -5.83
CA SER A 13 1.02 2.48 -5.92
C SER A 13 1.36 1.75 -4.62
N LYS A 14 2.05 2.44 -3.70
CA LYS A 14 2.50 1.91 -2.40
C LYS A 14 1.94 2.69 -1.23
N LEU A 15 0.97 3.57 -1.47
CA LEU A 15 0.44 4.48 -0.46
C LEU A 15 -0.14 3.71 0.74
N ILE A 16 -0.81 2.58 0.46
CA ILE A 16 -1.44 1.74 1.47
C ILE A 16 -0.40 1.19 2.45
N ASP A 17 0.65 0.55 1.93
CA ASP A 17 1.70 -0.05 2.76
C ASP A 17 2.52 1.02 3.52
N ASN A 18 2.80 2.17 2.88
CA ASN A 18 3.52 3.28 3.52
C ASN A 18 2.67 3.94 4.63
N LEU A 19 1.36 4.11 4.41
CA LEU A 19 0.45 4.63 5.43
C LEU A 19 0.43 3.69 6.65
N ASN A 20 0.36 2.38 6.44
CA ASN A 20 0.44 1.40 7.53
C ASN A 20 1.73 1.55 8.33
N ALA A 21 2.88 1.72 7.66
CA ALA A 21 4.16 1.87 8.33
C ALA A 21 4.19 3.10 9.27
N GLU A 22 3.68 4.24 8.81
CA GLU A 22 3.63 5.47 9.62
C GLU A 22 2.63 5.37 10.79
N ILE A 23 1.53 4.64 10.61
CA ILE A 23 0.57 4.35 11.70
C ILE A 23 1.24 3.44 12.75
N VAL A 24 1.99 2.42 12.32
CA VAL A 24 2.72 1.51 13.22
C VAL A 24 3.85 2.22 13.96
N LEU A 25 4.55 3.16 13.32
CA LEU A 25 5.55 4.01 13.98
C LEU A 25 4.94 4.98 15.00
N GLY A 26 3.63 5.23 14.92
CA GLY A 26 2.93 6.19 15.78
C GLY A 26 3.06 7.64 15.33
N THR A 27 3.68 7.90 14.17
CA THR A 27 3.78 9.23 13.54
C THR A 27 2.41 9.76 13.14
N ILE A 28 1.49 8.86 12.75
CA ILE A 28 0.16 9.17 12.26
C ILE A 28 -0.88 8.42 13.11
N GLN A 29 -1.80 9.15 13.71
CA GLN A 29 -2.86 8.58 14.56
C GLN A 29 -4.27 8.82 14.01
N ASN A 30 -4.41 9.73 13.05
CA ASN A 30 -5.70 10.05 12.44
C ASN A 30 -5.57 10.50 10.98
N ILE A 31 -6.71 10.59 10.30
CA ILE A 31 -6.79 10.93 8.88
C ILE A 31 -6.22 12.32 8.56
N HIS A 32 -6.34 13.29 9.48
CA HIS A 32 -5.85 14.64 9.26
C HIS A 32 -4.32 14.69 9.33
N GLU A 33 -3.71 14.01 10.31
CA GLU A 33 -2.26 13.82 10.38
C GLU A 33 -1.73 13.08 9.16
N ALA A 34 -2.44 12.07 8.66
CA ALA A 34 -2.06 11.38 7.44
C ALA A 34 -2.12 12.27 6.19
N ALA A 35 -3.15 13.12 6.09
CA ALA A 35 -3.25 14.09 5.01
C ALA A 35 -2.15 15.15 5.11
N GLU A 36 -1.72 15.51 6.32
CA GLU A 36 -0.58 16.40 6.55
C GLU A 36 0.74 15.72 6.19
N TRP A 37 0.93 14.45 6.58
CA TRP A 37 2.08 13.63 6.20
C TRP A 37 2.28 13.59 4.67
N LEU A 38 1.20 13.43 3.91
CA LEU A 38 1.26 13.45 2.44
C LEU A 38 1.87 14.74 1.87
N ARG A 39 1.82 15.88 2.57
CA ARG A 39 2.44 17.14 2.11
C ARG A 39 3.96 17.07 2.05
N TYR A 40 4.56 16.26 2.91
CA TYR A 40 6.01 16.09 2.96
C TYR A 40 6.53 15.17 1.85
N THR A 41 5.64 14.56 1.07
CA THR A 41 6.00 13.60 0.03
C THR A 41 6.23 14.26 -1.33
N TYR A 42 7.04 13.62 -2.17
CA TYR A 42 7.20 14.03 -3.57
C TYR A 42 5.89 13.96 -4.38
N LEU A 43 4.97 13.05 -3.99
CA LEU A 43 3.64 12.93 -4.61
C LEU A 43 2.86 14.26 -4.55
N TYR A 44 2.82 14.90 -3.38
CA TYR A 44 2.13 16.18 -3.23
C TYR A 44 2.71 17.28 -4.13
N ILE A 45 4.05 17.36 -4.22
CA ILE A 45 4.72 18.34 -5.07
C ILE A 45 4.33 18.11 -6.54
N ARG A 46 4.32 16.86 -7.01
CA ARG A 46 3.94 16.53 -8.39
C ARG A 46 2.46 16.73 -8.68
N MET A 47 1.57 16.40 -7.75
CA MET A 47 0.13 16.65 -7.88
C MET A 47 -0.18 18.15 -8.05
N ARG A 48 0.61 19.04 -7.45
CA ARG A 48 0.44 20.50 -7.64
C ARG A 48 1.08 21.02 -8.94
N LYS A 49 2.26 20.52 -9.29
CA LYS A 49 2.97 20.96 -10.51
C LYS A 49 2.33 20.44 -11.79
N GLN A 50 1.81 19.22 -11.77
CA GLN A 50 1.24 18.55 -12.93
C GLN A 50 -0.07 17.81 -12.55
N PRO A 51 -1.13 18.53 -12.15
CA PRO A 51 -2.36 17.96 -11.60
C PRO A 51 -3.05 16.95 -12.53
N GLN A 52 -3.04 17.22 -13.83
CA GLN A 52 -3.72 16.39 -14.83
C GLN A 52 -3.18 14.94 -14.87
N LEU A 53 -1.88 14.74 -14.64
CA LEU A 53 -1.28 13.39 -14.60
C LEU A 53 -1.74 12.57 -13.40
N TYR A 54 -2.24 13.22 -12.34
CA TYR A 54 -2.72 12.59 -11.12
C TYR A 54 -4.26 12.58 -11.03
N GLY A 55 -4.93 12.85 -12.15
CA GLY A 55 -6.39 12.86 -12.27
C GLY A 55 -7.07 14.04 -11.55
N ILE A 56 -6.36 15.16 -11.39
CA ILE A 56 -6.85 16.37 -10.72
C ILE A 56 -7.16 17.42 -11.78
N SER A 57 -8.38 17.97 -11.79
CA SER A 57 -8.75 19.04 -12.72
C SER A 57 -8.12 20.37 -12.31
N ASN A 58 -7.79 21.21 -13.29
CA ASN A 58 -7.23 22.54 -13.00
C ASN A 58 -8.21 23.40 -12.18
N GLU A 59 -9.52 23.24 -12.41
CA GLU A 59 -10.57 23.90 -11.65
C GLU A 59 -10.52 23.52 -10.16
N SER A 60 -10.35 22.22 -9.86
CA SER A 60 -10.23 21.75 -8.47
C SER A 60 -8.99 22.33 -7.77
N LEU A 61 -7.88 22.52 -8.49
CA LEU A 61 -6.67 23.13 -7.95
C LEU A 61 -6.82 24.64 -7.72
N GLN A 62 -7.64 25.34 -8.52
CA GLN A 62 -7.95 26.75 -8.29
C GLN A 62 -8.82 26.95 -7.05
N ILE A 63 -9.76 26.03 -6.80
CA ILE A 63 -10.63 26.04 -5.62
C ILE A 63 -9.85 25.65 -4.36
N ASP A 64 -9.01 24.61 -4.45
CA ASP A 64 -8.17 24.13 -3.35
C ASP A 64 -6.72 23.92 -3.82
N ASN A 65 -5.94 25.00 -3.73
CA ASN A 65 -4.51 24.98 -4.07
C ASN A 65 -3.69 24.05 -3.15
N THR A 66 -4.22 23.75 -1.96
CA THR A 66 -3.56 22.83 -1.02
C THR A 66 -3.92 21.38 -1.30
N LEU A 67 -4.91 21.08 -2.14
CA LEU A 67 -5.39 19.73 -2.43
C LEU A 67 -5.75 18.94 -1.17
N LEU A 68 -6.21 19.62 -0.11
CA LEU A 68 -6.57 19.00 1.15
C LEU A 68 -7.64 17.93 0.96
N GLN A 69 -8.72 18.23 0.23
CA GLN A 69 -9.79 17.26 0.00
C GLN A 69 -9.27 16.04 -0.73
N ARG A 70 -8.45 16.25 -1.78
CA ARG A 70 -7.84 15.15 -2.54
C ARG A 70 -6.92 14.29 -1.67
N ARG A 71 -6.14 14.89 -0.77
CA ARG A 71 -5.28 14.12 0.17
C ARG A 71 -6.14 13.32 1.15
N LEU A 72 -7.20 13.91 1.70
CA LEU A 72 -8.15 13.21 2.57
C LEU A 72 -8.78 12.02 1.84
N ASP A 73 -9.22 12.19 0.59
CA ASP A 73 -9.82 11.10 -0.21
C ASP A 73 -8.83 9.95 -0.45
N LEU A 74 -7.57 10.27 -0.75
CA LEU A 74 -6.50 9.29 -0.97
C LEU A 74 -6.21 8.50 0.31
N ILE A 75 -6.03 9.18 1.44
CA ILE A 75 -5.81 8.53 2.73
C ILE A 75 -7.03 7.72 3.15
N HIS A 76 -8.25 8.25 2.99
CA HIS A 76 -9.47 7.55 3.34
C HIS A 76 -9.60 6.23 2.57
N SER A 77 -9.34 6.28 1.26
CA SER A 77 -9.36 5.11 0.40
C SER A 77 -8.30 4.07 0.79
N ALA A 78 -7.10 4.52 1.17
CA ALA A 78 -6.03 3.65 1.64
C ALA A 78 -6.36 3.02 3.02
N ALA A 79 -6.85 3.83 3.95
CA ALA A 79 -7.24 3.40 5.29
C ALA A 79 -8.39 2.37 5.26
N ILE A 80 -9.37 2.54 4.36
CA ILE A 80 -10.43 1.53 4.14
C ILE A 80 -9.83 0.19 3.71
N GLN A 81 -8.81 0.20 2.84
CA GLN A 81 -8.17 -1.04 2.39
C GLN A 81 -7.34 -1.70 3.49
N LEU A 82 -6.63 -0.91 4.30
CA LEU A 82 -5.92 -1.42 5.48
C LEU A 82 -6.85 -2.05 6.51
N ASP A 83 -7.96 -1.38 6.82
CA ASP A 83 -8.98 -1.86 7.76
C ASP A 83 -9.67 -3.13 7.24
N LYS A 84 -10.02 -3.16 5.95
CA LYS A 84 -10.56 -4.36 5.28
C LYS A 84 -9.60 -5.56 5.34
N ASN A 85 -8.29 -5.31 5.32
CA ASN A 85 -7.27 -6.35 5.41
C ASN A 85 -6.82 -6.63 6.85
N HIS A 86 -7.44 -6.00 7.85
CA HIS A 86 -7.16 -6.15 9.28
C HIS A 86 -5.76 -5.67 9.72
N LEU A 87 -5.12 -4.79 8.95
CA LEU A 87 -3.82 -4.20 9.31
C LEU A 87 -3.95 -3.03 10.28
N ILE A 88 -5.06 -2.30 10.22
CA ILE A 88 -5.40 -1.23 11.17
C ILE A 88 -6.87 -1.42 11.60
N HIS A 89 -7.26 -0.74 12.66
CA HIS A 89 -8.66 -0.42 12.92
C HIS A 89 -8.89 1.05 12.57
N TYR A 90 -9.82 1.31 11.64
CA TYR A 90 -10.15 2.66 11.19
C TYR A 90 -11.56 3.08 11.62
N ASP A 91 -11.64 4.01 12.58
CA ASP A 91 -12.92 4.62 12.95
C ASP A 91 -13.26 5.76 11.98
N ARG A 92 -14.24 5.51 11.11
CA ARG A 92 -14.69 6.47 10.10
C ARG A 92 -15.41 7.69 10.67
N LYS A 93 -15.93 7.61 11.90
CA LYS A 93 -16.63 8.74 12.53
C LYS A 93 -15.65 9.73 13.12
N THR A 94 -14.65 9.23 13.84
CA THR A 94 -13.63 10.08 14.49
C THR A 94 -12.44 10.37 13.59
N GLY A 95 -12.21 9.54 12.57
CA GLY A 95 -11.04 9.63 11.69
C GLY A 95 -9.78 9.00 12.29
N ASN A 96 -9.88 8.34 13.45
CA ASN A 96 -8.74 7.79 14.17
C ASN A 96 -8.32 6.41 13.64
N PHE A 97 -7.02 6.15 13.71
CA PHE A 97 -6.40 4.88 13.40
C PHE A 97 -5.91 4.21 14.69
N GLN A 98 -6.05 2.89 14.76
CA GLN A 98 -5.38 2.07 15.75
C GLN A 98 -4.59 0.99 15.02
N MET A 99 -3.32 0.81 15.38
CA MET A 99 -2.51 -0.26 14.80
C MET A 99 -3.01 -1.64 15.25
N THR A 100 -2.79 -2.67 14.43
CA THR A 100 -2.94 -4.08 14.85
C THR A 100 -1.59 -4.80 14.79
N GLU A 101 -1.49 -5.96 15.43
CA GLU A 101 -0.28 -6.79 15.30
C GLU A 101 -0.02 -7.23 13.85
N HIS A 102 -1.07 -7.41 13.04
CA HIS A 102 -0.91 -7.71 11.61
C HIS A 102 -0.29 -6.52 10.86
N GLY A 103 -0.75 -5.29 11.14
CA GLY A 103 -0.16 -4.07 10.58
C GLY A 103 1.30 -3.93 11.00
N ARG A 104 1.62 -4.24 12.26
CA ARG A 104 2.99 -4.23 12.78
C ARG A 104 3.89 -5.24 12.07
N ILE A 105 3.45 -6.50 11.92
CA ILE A 105 4.18 -7.52 11.16
C ILE A 105 4.39 -7.06 9.71
N ALA A 106 3.33 -6.55 9.05
CA ALA A 106 3.43 -6.04 7.68
C ALA A 106 4.52 -4.96 7.54
N SER A 107 4.53 -3.99 8.46
CA SER A 107 5.48 -2.88 8.45
C SER A 107 6.91 -3.33 8.76
N TYR A 108 7.10 -4.22 9.73
CA TYR A 108 8.44 -4.63 10.17
C TYR A 108 9.15 -5.51 9.14
N TYR A 109 8.38 -6.34 8.42
CA TYR A 109 8.92 -7.28 7.43
C TYR A 109 8.73 -6.81 5.98
N TYR A 110 8.25 -5.58 5.77
CA TYR A 110 7.97 -5.02 4.44
C TYR A 110 7.08 -5.91 3.56
N CYS A 111 6.10 -6.57 4.19
CA CYS A 111 5.09 -7.35 3.46
C CYS A 111 3.94 -6.45 3.03
N THR A 112 3.40 -6.67 1.84
CA THR A 112 2.23 -5.91 1.38
C THR A 112 0.99 -6.23 2.21
N HIS A 113 0.06 -5.28 2.26
CA HIS A 113 -1.24 -5.48 2.89
C HIS A 113 -2.04 -6.66 2.27
N GLU A 114 -1.87 -6.99 0.99
CA GLU A 114 -2.52 -8.15 0.39
C GLU A 114 -1.95 -9.48 0.87
N THR A 115 -0.63 -9.57 1.01
CA THR A 115 0.05 -10.79 1.49
C THR A 115 -0.37 -11.11 2.91
N ILE A 116 -0.37 -10.11 3.80
CA ILE A 116 -0.79 -10.30 5.19
C ILE A 116 -2.29 -10.63 5.29
N SER A 117 -3.14 -10.00 4.48
CA SER A 117 -4.57 -10.34 4.38
C SER A 117 -4.80 -11.80 3.96
N MET A 118 -3.99 -12.29 3.01
CA MET A 118 -4.04 -13.69 2.58
C MET A 118 -3.56 -14.64 3.68
N TYR A 119 -2.44 -14.33 4.32
CA TYR A 119 -1.89 -15.13 5.42
C TYR A 119 -2.89 -15.25 6.55
N ASN A 120 -3.54 -14.16 6.95
CA ASN A 120 -4.56 -14.19 7.99
C ASN A 120 -5.75 -15.12 7.65
N LYS A 121 -6.08 -15.29 6.36
CA LYS A 121 -7.16 -16.19 5.91
C LYS A 121 -6.72 -17.65 5.80
N LEU A 122 -5.46 -17.89 5.42
CA LEU A 122 -4.98 -19.22 5.06
C LEU A 122 -4.20 -19.92 6.18
N LEU A 123 -3.52 -19.16 7.05
CA LEU A 123 -2.77 -19.73 8.16
C LEU A 123 -3.70 -20.33 9.21
N LYS A 124 -3.49 -21.61 9.54
CA LYS A 124 -4.21 -22.34 10.56
C LYS A 124 -3.21 -23.09 11.45
N PRO A 125 -3.53 -23.34 12.74
CA PRO A 125 -2.64 -24.08 13.64
C PRO A 125 -2.33 -25.52 13.19
N THR A 126 -3.19 -26.10 12.34
CA THR A 126 -3.10 -27.50 11.90
C THR A 126 -2.34 -27.67 10.58
N LEU A 127 -1.73 -26.61 10.04
CA LEU A 127 -1.04 -26.68 8.76
C LEU A 127 0.21 -27.56 8.84
N ASN A 128 0.41 -28.39 7.84
CA ASN A 128 1.68 -29.08 7.64
C ASN A 128 2.66 -28.23 6.81
N GLU A 129 3.91 -28.69 6.72
CA GLU A 129 4.97 -27.98 6.00
C GLU A 129 4.65 -27.78 4.50
N ILE A 130 4.02 -28.77 3.86
CA ILE A 130 3.63 -28.69 2.44
C ILE A 130 2.62 -27.55 2.23
N GLU A 131 1.61 -27.46 3.10
CA GLU A 131 0.62 -26.39 3.04
C GLU A 131 1.24 -25.02 3.35
N LEU A 132 2.22 -24.97 4.26
CA LEU A 132 2.95 -23.74 4.57
C LEU A 132 3.72 -23.21 3.35
N PHE A 133 4.47 -24.07 2.65
CA PHE A 133 5.16 -23.70 1.40
C PHE A 133 4.18 -23.22 0.34
N ARG A 134 3.03 -23.89 0.22
CA ARG A 134 1.97 -23.46 -0.70
C ARG A 134 1.46 -22.05 -0.36
N ILE A 135 1.17 -21.77 0.90
CA ILE A 135 0.69 -20.44 1.33
C ILE A 135 1.75 -19.38 1.07
N PHE A 136 3.02 -19.66 1.39
CA PHE A 136 4.13 -18.77 1.09
C PHE A 136 4.23 -18.46 -0.41
N SER A 137 4.13 -19.46 -1.28
CA SER A 137 4.21 -19.26 -2.73
C SER A 137 3.08 -18.40 -3.32
N LEU A 138 1.96 -18.25 -2.60
CA LEU A 138 0.82 -17.43 -3.03
C LEU A 138 1.02 -15.94 -2.75
N SER A 139 2.04 -15.55 -1.99
CA SER A 139 2.32 -14.16 -1.61
C SER A 139 2.23 -13.19 -2.79
N SER A 140 1.68 -12.00 -2.55
CA SER A 140 1.44 -11.03 -3.61
C SER A 140 2.74 -10.46 -4.22
N GLU A 141 3.85 -10.55 -3.49
CA GLU A 141 5.20 -10.26 -3.97
C GLU A 141 5.57 -11.12 -5.18
N PHE A 142 5.02 -12.34 -5.27
CA PHE A 142 5.24 -13.28 -6.37
C PHE A 142 4.18 -13.18 -7.48
N ARG A 143 3.25 -12.22 -7.43
CA ARG A 143 2.14 -12.09 -8.40
C ARG A 143 2.60 -12.02 -9.86
N HIS A 144 3.80 -11.51 -10.10
CA HIS A 144 4.37 -11.38 -11.45
C HIS A 144 5.33 -12.52 -11.84
N ILE A 145 5.53 -13.49 -10.95
CA ILE A 145 6.30 -14.70 -11.28
C ILE A 145 5.40 -15.66 -12.06
N THR A 146 5.86 -16.05 -13.24
CA THR A 146 5.17 -16.98 -14.14
C THR A 146 6.14 -18.05 -14.59
N VAL A 147 5.68 -19.31 -14.66
CA VAL A 147 6.48 -20.41 -15.20
C VAL A 147 6.55 -20.29 -16.72
N ARG A 148 7.76 -20.17 -17.27
CA ARG A 148 7.97 -20.13 -18.73
C ARG A 148 8.13 -21.53 -19.30
N GLU A 149 7.86 -21.70 -20.59
CA GLU A 149 7.92 -23.02 -21.24
C GLU A 149 9.32 -23.64 -21.20
N GLU A 150 10.36 -22.81 -21.40
CA GLU A 150 11.76 -23.22 -21.36
C GLU A 150 12.23 -23.69 -19.98
N GLU A 151 11.60 -23.22 -18.91
CA GLU A 151 11.95 -23.56 -17.52
C GLU A 151 11.30 -24.88 -17.07
N LYS A 152 10.23 -25.34 -17.74
CA LYS A 152 9.44 -26.49 -17.28
C LYS A 152 10.24 -27.78 -17.15
N LEU A 153 11.22 -28.00 -18.03
CA LEU A 153 12.05 -29.21 -17.99
C LEU A 153 12.99 -29.21 -16.78
N GLU A 154 13.50 -28.05 -16.38
CA GLU A 154 14.37 -27.92 -15.22
C GLU A 154 13.56 -27.97 -13.92
N LEU A 155 12.41 -27.30 -13.88
CA LEU A 155 11.50 -27.33 -12.72
C LEU A 155 11.00 -28.74 -12.41
N LYS A 156 10.80 -29.60 -13.42
CA LYS A 156 10.44 -31.01 -13.21
C LYS A 156 11.54 -31.87 -12.59
N LYS A 157 12.81 -31.45 -12.64
CA LYS A 157 13.92 -32.20 -12.04
C LYS A 157 14.08 -31.92 -10.54
N ILE A 158 13.57 -30.77 -10.09
CA ILE A 158 13.69 -30.30 -8.70
C ILE A 158 12.40 -30.47 -7.89
N ASN A 159 11.27 -30.75 -8.57
CA ASN A 159 10.02 -31.23 -7.96
C ASN A 159 10.08 -32.74 -7.74
#